data_AF-A0A1X6MQ14-F1
#
_entry.id   AF-A0A1X6MQ14-F1
#
_cell.length_a   1.000
_cell.length_b   1.000
_cell.length_c   1.000
_cell.angle_alpha   90.00
_cell.angle_beta   90.00
_cell.angle_gamma   90.00
#
_symmetry.space_group_name_H-M   'P 1'
#
loop_
_entity.id
_entity.type
_entity.pdbx_description
1 polymer ?
#
loop_
_entity_poly.entity_id
_entity_poly.type
_entity_poly.pdbx_seq_one_letter_code
_entity_poly.pdbx_strand_id
1 'polypeptide(L)'
;MHPALMHDIGTKFVDGGGSDNVSTSNTTSVTTADKERTIKRVYLACTRTYDVNKSAYSYHWRLFFELNLPVAVGDLDEQYLSRRASIELHVTLLSKATGLANTIAISRPYDLTRNPIATKFWDIVGEGWTVADMLTLVIQDKKRYKFRFDVASGSGCANWCITVLGDIEEAGRLSGGVKKTAEEFVDNTAREINDERGMPLVSPKGIFYD
;
A
#
# COMPACT_ATOMS: atom_id res chain seq x y z
N MET A 1 10.62 26.21 6.14
CA MET A 1 10.25 25.03 5.32
C MET A 1 11.50 24.16 5.29
N HIS A 2 11.54 23.04 6.03
CA HIS A 2 12.72 22.18 6.09
C HIS A 2 12.31 20.71 5.84
N PRO A 3 12.96 20.01 4.90
CA PRO A 3 12.73 18.60 4.59
C PRO A 3 13.37 17.76 5.69
N ALA A 4 12.60 16.89 6.32
CA ALA A 4 13.15 15.82 7.15
C ALA A 4 12.35 14.56 6.82
N LEU A 5 13.07 13.51 6.42
CA LEU A 5 12.63 12.22 5.86
C LEU A 5 12.64 12.10 4.32
N MET A 6 13.50 12.83 3.62
CA MET A 6 14.11 12.31 2.39
C MET A 6 15.46 11.68 2.77
N HIS A 7 15.41 10.46 3.28
CA HIS A 7 16.57 9.59 3.14
C HIS A 7 16.62 9.15 1.68
N ASP A 8 17.79 9.35 1.11
CA ASP A 8 18.20 9.07 -0.26
C ASP A 8 17.74 7.67 -0.69
N ILE A 9 16.64 7.60 -1.45
CA ILE A 9 16.29 6.39 -2.20
C ILE A 9 16.54 6.74 -3.65
N GLY A 10 17.58 6.16 -4.23
CA GLY A 10 17.97 6.36 -5.62
C GLY A 10 16.79 6.07 -6.55
N THR A 11 16.09 7.13 -6.96
CA THR A 11 15.07 7.08 -8.01
C THR A 11 15.81 6.94 -9.34
N LYS A 12 15.75 5.75 -9.95
CA LYS A 12 16.07 5.63 -11.37
C LYS A 12 14.93 6.26 -12.15
N PHE A 13 15.16 7.46 -12.67
CA PHE A 13 14.32 8.05 -13.71
C PHE A 13 14.41 7.14 -14.93
N VAL A 14 13.26 6.67 -15.41
CA VAL A 14 13.17 5.98 -16.70
C VAL A 14 12.69 7.04 -17.68
N ASP A 15 13.57 7.47 -18.58
CA ASP A 15 13.22 8.41 -19.64
C ASP A 15 12.31 7.73 -20.66
N GLY A 16 11.11 8.28 -20.84
CA GLY A 16 10.21 7.98 -21.94
C GLY A 16 9.23 9.13 -22.15
N GLY A 17 8.70 9.26 -23.37
CA GLY A 17 8.10 10.50 -23.87
C GLY A 17 6.77 10.89 -23.22
N GLY A 18 6.58 12.21 -23.01
CA GLY A 18 5.30 12.93 -22.92
C GLY A 18 4.35 12.61 -21.74
N SER A 19 4.10 11.33 -21.47
CA SER A 19 3.22 10.79 -20.43
C SER A 19 3.95 10.28 -19.19
N ASP A 20 5.28 10.22 -19.22
CA ASP A 20 6.03 9.43 -18.23
C ASP A 20 6.39 10.24 -16.96
N ASN A 21 5.98 11.51 -16.91
CA ASN A 21 6.13 12.40 -15.76
C ASN A 21 4.96 12.34 -14.76
N VAL A 22 4.08 11.34 -14.87
CA VAL A 22 2.82 11.30 -14.11
C VAL A 22 2.93 10.53 -12.78
N SER A 23 4.00 9.74 -12.59
CA SER A 23 4.24 8.99 -11.35
C SER A 23 5.61 8.32 -11.31
N THR A 24 6.14 8.04 -10.11
CA THR A 24 7.31 7.17 -9.93
C THR A 24 6.94 5.85 -9.25
N SER A 25 7.79 4.83 -9.41
CA SER A 25 7.72 3.61 -8.58
C SER A 25 9.06 3.36 -7.90
N ASN A 26 8.99 2.88 -6.65
CA ASN A 26 10.14 2.47 -5.88
C ASN A 26 9.88 1.10 -5.25
N THR A 27 10.36 0.07 -5.91
CA THR A 27 10.28 -1.33 -5.45
C THR A 27 11.66 -1.91 -5.15
N THR A 28 12.72 -1.10 -5.23
CA THR A 28 14.11 -1.54 -5.00
C THR A 28 14.39 -1.86 -3.54
N SER A 29 13.55 -1.36 -2.63
CA SER A 29 13.57 -1.68 -1.20
C SER A 29 12.94 -3.05 -0.87
N VAL A 30 12.43 -3.78 -1.88
CA VAL A 30 12.05 -5.19 -1.74
C VAL A 30 13.28 -6.07 -1.93
N THR A 31 13.67 -6.84 -0.90
CA THR A 31 14.87 -7.68 -0.96
C THR A 31 14.69 -8.82 -1.97
N THR A 32 15.79 -9.34 -2.53
CA THR A 32 15.74 -10.53 -3.40
C THR A 32 15.11 -11.72 -2.69
N ALA A 33 15.48 -11.94 -1.42
CA ALA A 33 14.93 -13.03 -0.62
C ALA A 33 13.42 -12.90 -0.39
N ASP A 34 12.91 -11.67 -0.17
CA ASP A 34 11.47 -11.48 0.02
C ASP A 34 10.68 -11.62 -1.27
N LYS A 35 11.27 -11.32 -2.44
CA LYS A 35 10.62 -11.53 -3.74
C LYS A 35 10.24 -12.98 -4.00
N GLU A 36 11.03 -13.93 -3.50
CA GLU A 36 10.82 -15.37 -3.68
C GLU A 36 9.83 -15.97 -2.66
N ARG A 37 9.46 -15.22 -1.62
CA ARG A 37 8.54 -15.72 -0.58
C ARG A 37 7.11 -15.72 -1.07
N THR A 38 6.37 -16.74 -0.65
CA THR A 38 4.92 -16.82 -0.89
C THR A 38 4.16 -15.91 0.07
N ILE A 39 3.06 -15.34 -0.42
CA ILE A 39 2.19 -14.46 0.35
C ILE A 39 1.11 -15.32 0.99
N LYS A 40 0.90 -15.13 2.30
CA LYS A 40 -0.15 -15.79 3.07
C LYS A 40 -1.46 -15.02 3.05
N ARG A 41 -1.37 -13.70 3.24
CA ARG A 41 -2.53 -12.80 3.30
C ARG A 41 -2.16 -11.36 3.00
N VAL A 42 -3.17 -10.58 2.67
CA VAL A 42 -3.07 -9.13 2.48
C VAL A 42 -3.89 -8.41 3.54
N TYR A 43 -3.30 -7.41 4.18
CA TYR A 43 -3.95 -6.50 5.10
C TYR A 43 -4.14 -5.15 4.42
N LEU A 44 -5.35 -4.59 4.53
CA LEU A 44 -5.62 -3.17 4.29
C LEU A 44 -5.64 -2.45 5.64
N ALA A 45 -4.73 -1.50 5.83
CA ALA A 45 -4.59 -0.78 7.08
C ALA A 45 -4.66 0.73 6.86
N CYS A 46 -5.41 1.41 7.73
CA CYS A 46 -5.35 2.86 7.88
C CYS A 46 -4.37 3.22 8.99
N THR A 47 -3.43 4.10 8.70
CA THR A 47 -2.41 4.59 9.65
C THR A 47 -2.62 6.07 9.91
N ARG A 48 -2.41 6.51 11.17
CA ARG A 48 -2.44 7.94 11.51
C ARG A 48 -1.05 8.47 11.83
N THR A 49 -0.74 9.66 11.34
CA THR A 49 0.45 10.42 11.71
C THR A 49 0.03 11.80 12.21
N TYR A 50 0.56 12.24 13.34
CA TYR A 50 0.32 13.60 13.84
C TYR A 50 1.41 14.54 13.31
N ASP A 51 1.00 15.54 12.55
CA ASP A 51 1.88 16.62 12.11
C ASP A 51 1.89 17.71 13.20
N VAL A 52 2.94 17.71 14.00
CA VAL A 52 3.13 18.69 15.10
C VAL A 52 3.11 20.13 14.62
N ASN A 53 3.55 20.41 13.39
CA ASN A 53 3.61 21.76 12.86
C ASN A 53 2.23 22.25 12.40
N LYS A 54 1.38 21.33 11.95
CA LYS A 54 0.00 21.65 11.53
C LYS A 54 -1.02 21.43 12.65
N SER A 55 -0.61 20.87 13.78
CA SER A 55 -1.49 20.41 14.86
C SER A 55 -2.66 19.56 14.34
N ALA A 56 -2.38 18.70 13.37
CA ALA A 56 -3.40 17.94 12.64
C ALA A 56 -2.95 16.49 12.42
N TYR A 57 -3.92 15.58 12.39
CA TYR A 57 -3.68 14.20 11.97
C TYR A 57 -3.74 14.09 10.45
N SER A 58 -2.85 13.28 9.88
CA SER A 58 -2.95 12.77 8.52
C SER A 58 -3.22 11.27 8.56
N TYR A 59 -4.05 10.82 7.63
CA TYR A 59 -4.44 9.42 7.48
C TYR A 59 -3.86 8.87 6.20
N HIS A 60 -3.35 7.65 6.25
CA HIS A 60 -2.74 7.01 5.10
C HIS A 60 -3.07 5.52 5.04
N TRP A 61 -3.64 5.12 3.91
CA TRP A 61 -4.00 3.73 3.63
C TRP A 61 -2.85 2.98 2.97
N ARG A 62 -2.61 1.75 3.42
CA ARG A 62 -1.50 0.89 3.02
C ARG A 62 -1.97 -0.54 2.87
N LEU A 63 -1.34 -1.27 1.96
CA LEU A 63 -1.43 -2.72 1.88
C LEU A 63 -0.20 -3.33 2.55
N PHE A 64 -0.39 -4.39 3.32
CA PHE A 64 0.69 -5.21 3.84
C PHE A 64 0.49 -6.66 3.45
N PHE A 65 1.47 -7.25 2.80
CA PHE A 65 1.46 -8.65 2.39
C PHE A 65 2.26 -9.46 3.41
N GLU A 66 1.58 -10.24 4.26
CA GLU A 66 2.25 -11.16 5.20
C GLU A 66 2.82 -12.34 4.43
N LEU A 67 4.10 -12.62 4.68
CA LEU A 67 4.86 -13.64 3.97
C LEU A 67 4.83 -14.95 4.75
N ASN A 68 4.74 -16.08 4.03
CA ASN A 68 5.07 -17.37 4.60
C ASN A 68 6.58 -17.41 4.83
N LEU A 69 6.99 -17.60 6.08
CA LEU A 69 8.37 -17.86 6.40
C LEU A 69 8.62 -19.36 6.44
N PRO A 70 9.78 -19.83 5.96
CA PRO A 70 10.21 -21.19 6.27
C PRO A 70 10.29 -21.30 7.81
N VAL A 71 9.65 -22.33 8.36
CA VAL A 71 9.73 -22.66 9.78
C VAL A 71 11.21 -22.81 10.13
N ALA A 72 11.73 -21.90 10.95
CA ALA A 72 13.11 -22.02 11.40
C ALA A 72 13.20 -23.22 12.36
N VAL A 73 14.03 -24.19 12.00
CA VAL A 73 14.40 -25.29 12.90
C VAL A 73 15.24 -24.69 14.03
N GLY A 74 14.62 -24.53 15.21
CA GLY A 74 15.30 -24.23 16.48
C GLY A 74 14.75 -23.00 17.20
N ASP A 75 14.16 -23.25 18.39
CA ASP A 75 13.89 -22.45 19.60
C ASP A 75 13.64 -20.92 19.58
N LEU A 76 13.73 -20.24 18.43
CA LEU A 76 13.27 -18.87 18.27
C LEU A 76 11.80 -18.90 17.88
N ASP A 77 10.98 -18.55 18.87
CA ASP A 77 9.52 -18.49 18.85
C ASP A 77 8.96 -18.23 17.44
N GLU A 78 8.36 -19.27 16.87
CA GLU A 78 7.77 -19.30 15.54
C GLU A 78 6.71 -18.20 15.37
N GLN A 79 6.08 -17.75 16.47
CA GLN A 79 5.20 -16.58 16.51
C GLN A 79 5.94 -15.24 16.32
N TYR A 80 7.19 -15.13 16.76
CA TYR A 80 7.96 -13.90 16.72
C TYR A 80 8.50 -13.60 15.32
N LEU A 81 8.89 -14.62 14.55
CA LEU A 81 9.36 -14.46 13.18
C LEU A 81 8.20 -14.34 12.18
N SER A 82 7.15 -15.16 12.30
CA SER A 82 6.01 -15.15 11.37
C SER A 82 5.21 -13.84 11.39
N ARG A 83 5.17 -13.11 12.50
CA ARG A 83 4.53 -11.78 12.58
C ARG A 83 5.34 -10.64 11.92
N ARG A 84 6.58 -10.91 11.50
CA ARG A 84 7.55 -9.85 11.15
C ARG A 84 7.92 -9.73 9.68
N ALA A 85 7.55 -10.67 8.82
CA ALA A 85 7.88 -10.57 7.41
C ALA A 85 6.67 -10.09 6.61
N SER A 86 6.71 -8.84 6.17
CA SER A 86 5.73 -8.33 5.23
C SER A 86 6.32 -7.40 4.19
N ILE A 87 5.59 -7.25 3.08
CA ILE A 87 5.82 -6.19 2.11
C ILE A 87 4.78 -5.11 2.35
N GLU A 88 5.24 -3.91 2.69
CA GLU A 88 4.41 -2.71 2.69
C GLU A 88 4.30 -2.19 1.25
N LEU A 89 3.08 -2.01 0.75
CA LEU A 89 2.80 -1.48 -0.57
C LEU A 89 1.77 -0.35 -0.46
N HIS A 90 2.12 0.84 -0.95
CA HIS A 90 1.22 1.99 -0.90
C HIS A 90 1.61 3.05 -1.94
N VAL A 91 0.77 4.07 -2.07
CA VAL A 91 1.03 5.23 -2.92
C VAL A 91 1.12 6.51 -2.09
N THR A 92 2.04 7.41 -2.39
CA THR A 92 2.16 8.71 -1.70
C THR A 92 2.08 9.87 -2.68
N LEU A 93 1.54 11.00 -2.24
CA LEU A 93 1.49 12.23 -3.03
C LEU A 93 2.86 12.92 -2.99
N LEU A 94 3.50 13.06 -4.15
CA LEU A 94 4.77 13.79 -4.30
C LEU A 94 4.55 15.29 -4.46
N SER A 95 3.52 15.69 -5.21
CA SER A 95 3.25 17.10 -5.50
C SER A 95 1.78 17.42 -5.46
N LYS A 96 1.40 18.34 -4.56
CA LYS A 96 0.04 18.91 -4.51
C LYS A 96 -0.29 19.75 -5.75
N ALA A 97 0.70 20.35 -6.40
CA ALA A 97 0.43 21.18 -7.58
C ALA A 97 -0.01 20.34 -8.78
N THR A 98 0.55 19.13 -8.92
CA THR A 98 0.34 18.30 -10.10
C THR A 98 -0.48 17.04 -9.81
N GLY A 99 -0.59 16.61 -8.56
CA GLY A 99 -1.17 15.30 -8.21
C GLY A 99 -0.21 14.13 -8.43
N LEU A 100 1.07 14.41 -8.71
CA LEU A 100 2.11 13.40 -8.97
C LEU A 100 2.19 12.41 -7.80
N ALA A 101 2.16 11.12 -8.11
CA ALA A 101 2.20 10.05 -7.12
C ALA A 101 3.52 9.27 -7.14
N ASN A 102 3.85 8.62 -6.03
CA ASN A 102 4.91 7.63 -5.93
C ASN A 102 4.35 6.33 -5.34
N THR A 103 4.41 5.25 -6.12
CA THR A 103 4.08 3.90 -5.64
C THR A 103 5.32 3.27 -5.01
N ILE A 104 5.18 2.81 -3.77
CA ILE A 104 6.29 2.37 -2.92
C ILE A 104 6.02 0.95 -2.48
N ALA A 105 6.99 0.06 -2.68
CA ALA A 105 7.02 -1.29 -2.12
C ALA A 105 8.30 -1.49 -1.29
N ILE A 106 8.16 -1.89 -0.02
CA ILE A 106 9.28 -2.00 0.93
C ILE A 106 9.15 -3.29 1.74
N SER A 107 10.27 -4.00 1.94
CA SER A 107 10.34 -5.10 2.91
C SER A 107 10.35 -4.52 4.31
N ARG A 108 9.27 -4.70 5.07
CA ARG A 108 9.14 -4.14 6.41
C ARG A 108 8.18 -4.97 7.24
N PRO A 109 8.50 -5.26 8.52
CA PRO A 109 7.54 -5.87 9.44
C PRO A 109 6.26 -5.02 9.59
N TYR A 110 5.10 -5.67 9.46
CA TYR A 110 3.79 -5.04 9.65
C TYR A 110 3.67 -4.43 11.05
N ASP A 111 4.15 -5.14 12.08
CA ASP A 111 4.15 -4.69 13.47
C ASP A 111 4.94 -3.37 13.71
N LEU A 112 5.86 -3.02 12.81
CA LEU A 112 6.59 -1.74 12.88
C LEU A 112 5.79 -0.57 12.29
N THR A 113 4.58 -0.82 11.81
CA THR A 113 3.65 0.21 11.37
C THR A 113 3.14 0.94 12.59
N ARG A 114 3.70 2.12 12.83
CA ARG A 114 3.33 2.95 13.97
C ARG A 114 1.87 3.42 13.78
N ASN A 115 0.98 2.97 14.65
CA ASN A 115 -0.40 3.43 14.83
C ASN A 115 -1.41 3.05 13.72
N PRO A 116 -1.66 1.75 13.47
CA PRO A 116 -2.88 1.37 12.76
C PRO A 116 -4.09 1.80 13.60
N ILE A 117 -5.09 2.38 12.94
CA ILE A 117 -6.36 2.76 13.57
C ILE A 117 -7.52 1.91 13.09
N ALA A 118 -7.36 1.26 11.93
CA ALA A 118 -8.28 0.29 11.39
C ALA A 118 -7.48 -0.69 10.52
N THR A 119 -7.82 -1.97 10.59
CA THR A 119 -7.20 -3.00 9.74
C THR A 119 -8.22 -4.06 9.37
N LYS A 120 -8.15 -4.55 8.13
CA LYS A 120 -8.88 -5.71 7.63
C LYS A 120 -7.94 -6.58 6.82
N PHE A 121 -8.17 -7.89 6.78
CA PHE A 121 -7.31 -8.80 6.03
C PHE A 121 -8.12 -9.82 5.23
N TRP A 122 -7.45 -10.39 4.22
CA TRP A 122 -7.94 -11.49 3.40
C TRP A 122 -6.80 -12.46 3.13
N ASP A 123 -7.07 -13.76 3.24
CA ASP A 123 -6.10 -14.81 2.94
C ASP A 123 -5.96 -15.02 1.42
N ILE A 124 -4.76 -15.38 0.98
CA ILE A 124 -4.47 -15.69 -0.42
C ILE A 124 -5.09 -17.04 -0.78
N VAL A 125 -5.69 -17.09 -1.98
CA VAL A 125 -6.25 -18.32 -2.55
C VAL A 125 -5.18 -19.05 -3.37
N GLY A 126 -5.05 -20.35 -3.09
CA GLY A 126 -4.08 -21.23 -3.72
C GLY A 126 -2.68 -21.12 -3.10
N GLU A 127 -1.80 -22.03 -3.52
CA GLU A 127 -0.42 -22.07 -3.06
C GLU A 127 0.52 -21.39 -4.08
N GLY A 128 1.72 -21.02 -3.61
CA GLY A 128 2.81 -20.60 -4.50
C GLY A 128 2.75 -19.18 -5.04
N TRP A 129 1.77 -18.34 -4.67
CA TRP A 129 1.75 -16.94 -5.12
C TRP A 129 2.82 -16.13 -4.38
N THR A 130 3.83 -15.64 -5.10
CA THR A 130 5.00 -14.97 -4.53
C THR A 130 4.88 -13.45 -4.51
N VAL A 131 5.76 -12.79 -3.75
CA VAL A 131 5.93 -11.33 -3.82
C VAL A 131 6.34 -10.89 -5.22
N ALA A 132 7.18 -11.64 -5.93
CA ALA A 132 7.52 -11.35 -7.31
C ALA A 132 6.27 -11.35 -8.21
N ASP A 133 5.42 -12.37 -8.10
CA ASP A 133 4.16 -12.45 -8.85
C ASP A 133 3.23 -11.27 -8.54
N MET A 134 3.13 -10.89 -7.26
CA MET A 134 2.36 -9.73 -6.84
C MET A 134 2.90 -8.42 -7.45
N LEU A 135 4.22 -8.22 -7.42
CA LEU A 135 4.84 -7.03 -8.02
C LEU A 135 4.68 -7.01 -9.54
N THR A 136 4.81 -8.15 -10.22
CA THR A 136 4.54 -8.26 -11.66
C THR A 136 3.09 -7.88 -11.96
N LEU A 137 2.11 -8.48 -11.27
CA LEU A 137 0.71 -8.16 -11.46
C LEU A 137 0.43 -6.65 -11.25
N VAL A 138 0.84 -6.11 -10.11
CA VAL A 138 0.46 -4.74 -9.72
C VAL A 138 1.24 -3.68 -10.48
N ILE A 139 2.55 -3.86 -10.66
CA ILE A 139 3.44 -2.83 -11.22
C ILE A 139 3.65 -3.01 -12.71
N GLN A 140 3.80 -4.23 -13.22
CA GLN A 140 4.11 -4.46 -14.63
C GLN A 140 2.84 -4.59 -15.46
N ASP A 141 1.92 -5.46 -15.05
CA ASP A 141 0.74 -5.81 -15.85
C ASP A 141 -0.36 -4.75 -15.71
N LYS A 142 -0.73 -4.42 -14.46
CA LYS A 142 -1.78 -3.45 -14.13
C LYS A 142 -1.27 -2.00 -14.06
N LYS A 143 0.06 -1.81 -14.14
CA LYS A 143 0.74 -0.50 -14.14
C LYS A 143 0.24 0.46 -13.05
N ARG A 144 -0.05 -0.05 -11.84
CA ARG A 144 -0.62 0.77 -10.75
C ARG A 144 0.32 1.83 -10.22
N TYR A 145 1.58 1.83 -10.66
CA TYR A 145 2.46 2.96 -10.47
C TYR A 145 1.97 4.22 -11.20
N LYS A 146 1.34 4.10 -12.38
CA LYS A 146 0.75 5.19 -13.18
C LYS A 146 -0.54 5.74 -12.57
N PHE A 147 -0.41 6.31 -11.38
CA PHE A 147 -1.51 6.89 -10.62
C PHE A 147 -1.30 8.39 -10.43
N ARG A 148 -2.37 9.17 -10.55
CA ARG A 148 -2.40 10.59 -10.20
C ARG A 148 -3.46 10.83 -9.14
N PHE A 149 -3.06 11.49 -8.07
CA PHE A 149 -3.99 11.92 -7.03
C PHE A 149 -4.92 13.02 -7.55
N ASP A 150 -6.18 12.90 -7.22
CA ASP A 150 -7.07 14.05 -7.16
C ASP A 150 -6.75 14.85 -5.88
N VAL A 151 -6.03 15.97 -6.05
CA VAL A 151 -5.52 16.75 -4.92
C VAL A 151 -6.64 17.51 -4.20
N ALA A 152 -7.74 17.83 -4.88
CA ALA A 152 -8.87 18.54 -4.28
C ALA A 152 -9.56 17.75 -3.15
N SER A 153 -9.23 16.46 -3.06
CA SER A 153 -10.12 15.43 -2.55
C SER A 153 -9.46 14.59 -1.43
N GLY A 154 -8.13 14.52 -1.43
CA GLY A 154 -7.31 14.05 -0.32
C GLY A 154 -7.28 12.53 -0.07
N SER A 155 -8.06 11.71 -0.78
CA SER A 155 -8.26 10.28 -0.44
C SER A 155 -7.67 9.27 -1.43
N GLY A 156 -6.75 9.70 -2.29
CA GLY A 156 -6.25 8.86 -3.39
C GLY A 156 -5.59 7.54 -2.95
N CYS A 157 -5.02 7.46 -1.74
CA CYS A 157 -4.37 6.24 -1.25
C CYS A 157 -5.37 5.12 -0.91
N ALA A 158 -6.57 5.45 -0.43
CA ALA A 158 -7.60 4.45 -0.13
C ALA A 158 -8.11 3.80 -1.43
N ASN A 159 -8.48 4.64 -2.39
CA ASN A 159 -8.90 4.20 -3.71
C ASN A 159 -7.84 3.34 -4.40
N TRP A 160 -6.57 3.74 -4.29
CA TRP A 160 -5.48 2.98 -4.85
C TRP A 160 -5.36 1.58 -4.25
N CYS A 161 -5.43 1.47 -2.91
CA CYS A 161 -5.39 0.17 -2.23
C CYS A 161 -6.59 -0.72 -2.61
N ILE A 162 -7.80 -0.16 -2.64
CA ILE A 162 -9.02 -0.87 -3.08
C ILE A 162 -8.87 -1.39 -4.50
N THR A 163 -8.31 -0.57 -5.40
CA THR A 163 -8.10 -0.96 -6.80
C THR A 163 -7.11 -2.12 -6.90
N VAL A 164 -5.98 -2.06 -6.18
CA VAL A 164 -5.00 -3.15 -6.13
C VAL A 164 -5.62 -4.44 -5.58
N LEU A 165 -6.44 -4.36 -4.53
CA LEU A 165 -7.17 -5.54 -4.02
C LEU A 165 -8.12 -6.13 -5.06
N GLY A 166 -8.81 -5.28 -5.82
CA GLY A 166 -9.64 -5.71 -6.95
C GLY A 166 -8.85 -6.41 -8.06
N ASP A 167 -7.65 -5.92 -8.40
CA ASP A 167 -6.79 -6.59 -9.39
C ASP A 167 -6.33 -7.98 -8.93
N ILE A 168 -6.02 -8.12 -7.64
CA ILE A 168 -5.60 -9.39 -7.04
C ILE A 168 -6.78 -10.38 -7.00
N GLU A 169 -7.99 -9.89 -6.71
CA GLU A 169 -9.23 -10.65 -6.80
C GLU A 169 -9.52 -11.11 -8.24
N GLU A 170 -9.40 -10.22 -9.23
CA GLU A 170 -9.55 -10.54 -10.66
C GLU A 170 -8.54 -11.59 -11.13
N ALA A 171 -7.32 -11.58 -10.58
CA ALA A 171 -6.29 -12.58 -10.83
C ALA A 171 -6.55 -13.93 -10.11
N GLY A 172 -7.67 -14.06 -9.39
CA GLY A 172 -8.05 -15.28 -8.67
C GLY A 172 -7.22 -15.57 -7.43
N ARG A 173 -6.50 -14.57 -6.91
CA ARG A 173 -5.61 -14.72 -5.73
C ARG A 173 -6.29 -14.34 -4.42
N LEU A 174 -7.49 -13.78 -4.49
CA LEU A 174 -8.38 -13.53 -3.35
C LEU A 174 -9.78 -14.05 -3.66
N SER A 175 -10.57 -14.33 -2.62
CA SER A 175 -11.97 -14.74 -2.77
C SER A 175 -12.83 -13.64 -3.39
N GLY A 176 -13.92 -14.02 -4.06
CA GLY A 176 -14.90 -13.05 -4.56
C GLY A 176 -15.52 -12.16 -3.47
N GLY A 177 -15.78 -10.89 -3.79
CA GLY A 177 -16.34 -9.87 -2.91
C GLY A 177 -15.32 -9.01 -2.16
N VAL A 178 -14.00 -9.21 -2.36
CA VAL A 178 -12.96 -8.49 -1.59
C VAL A 178 -12.99 -7.00 -1.87
N LYS A 179 -13.03 -6.58 -3.13
CA LYS A 179 -13.04 -5.16 -3.49
C LYS A 179 -14.20 -4.42 -2.84
N LYS A 180 -15.42 -4.95 -2.96
CA LYS A 180 -16.62 -4.39 -2.35
C LYS A 180 -16.49 -4.31 -0.82
N THR A 181 -15.99 -5.38 -0.21
CA THR A 181 -15.77 -5.45 1.24
C THR A 181 -14.71 -4.44 1.72
N ALA A 182 -13.71 -4.13 0.88
CA ALA A 182 -12.70 -3.12 1.16
C ALA A 182 -13.26 -1.70 1.04
N GLU A 183 -14.10 -1.42 0.03
CA GLU A 183 -14.83 -0.14 -0.11
C GLU A 183 -15.69 0.13 1.12
N GLU A 184 -16.54 -0.83 1.52
CA GLU A 184 -17.38 -0.72 2.72
C GLU A 184 -16.55 -0.50 3.99
N PHE A 185 -15.42 -1.19 4.11
CA PHE A 185 -14.52 -1.04 5.26
C PHE A 185 -13.90 0.36 5.33
N VAL A 186 -13.42 0.90 4.20
CA VAL A 186 -12.87 2.26 4.13
C VAL A 186 -13.94 3.30 4.47
N ASP A 187 -15.14 3.16 3.92
CA ASP A 187 -16.24 4.11 4.13
C ASP A 187 -16.76 4.08 5.58
N ASN A 188 -16.82 2.90 6.21
CA ASN A 188 -17.20 2.77 7.62
C ASN A 188 -16.11 3.37 8.52
N THR A 189 -14.85 3.07 8.24
CA THR A 189 -13.71 3.67 8.96
C THR A 189 -13.73 5.20 8.83
N ALA A 190 -14.05 5.73 7.64
CA ALA A 190 -14.20 7.17 7.40
C ALA A 190 -15.29 7.78 8.26
N ARG A 191 -16.48 7.16 8.29
CA ARG A 191 -17.60 7.62 9.12
C ARG A 191 -17.25 7.62 10.61
N GLU A 192 -16.66 6.54 11.11
CA GLU A 192 -16.29 6.41 12.53
C GLU A 192 -15.24 7.44 12.98
N ILE A 193 -14.32 7.83 12.09
CA ILE A 193 -13.23 8.77 12.41
C ILE A 193 -13.60 10.23 12.12
N ASN A 194 -14.47 10.47 11.14
CA ASN A 194 -14.82 11.82 10.71
C ASN A 194 -15.56 12.62 11.78
N ASP A 195 -16.26 11.97 12.70
CA ASP A 195 -16.96 12.65 13.80
C ASP A 195 -16.02 13.37 14.78
N GLU A 196 -14.69 13.12 14.74
CA GLU A 196 -13.74 13.84 15.60
C GLU A 196 -12.50 14.42 14.89
N ARG A 197 -12.10 13.95 13.69
CA ARG A 197 -10.71 14.18 13.22
C ARG A 197 -10.47 14.38 11.71
N GLY A 198 -11.53 14.61 10.91
CA GLY A 198 -11.38 15.13 9.54
C GLY A 198 -10.88 14.14 8.48
N MET A 199 -11.17 12.84 8.62
CA MET A 199 -10.96 11.89 7.51
C MET A 199 -12.07 12.09 6.45
N PRO A 200 -11.75 12.23 5.15
CA PRO A 200 -12.77 12.50 4.14
C PRO A 200 -13.78 11.35 4.03
N LEU A 201 -15.08 11.69 4.08
CA LEU A 201 -16.19 10.71 4.07
C LEU A 201 -16.40 9.99 2.74
N VAL A 202 -16.06 10.64 1.63
CA VAL A 202 -16.19 10.05 0.30
C VAL A 202 -14.79 10.02 -0.27
N SER A 203 -14.29 8.84 -0.64
CA SER A 203 -13.01 8.70 -1.33
C SER A 203 -13.16 9.14 -2.79
N PRO A 204 -12.66 10.32 -3.19
CA PRO A 204 -12.76 10.74 -4.56
C PRO A 204 -11.63 10.04 -5.32
N LYS A 205 -11.94 9.62 -6.54
CA LYS A 205 -11.09 8.67 -7.26
C LYS A 205 -9.90 9.43 -7.86
N GLY A 206 -8.68 9.00 -7.53
CA GLY A 206 -7.53 9.36 -8.37
C GLY A 206 -7.68 8.76 -9.76
N ILE A 207 -6.76 9.10 -10.66
CA ILE A 207 -6.79 8.66 -12.06
C ILE A 207 -5.68 7.65 -12.28
N PHE A 208 -6.04 6.48 -12.82
CA PHE A 208 -5.09 5.51 -13.36
C PHE A 208 -4.91 5.74 -14.85
N TYR A 209 -3.67 5.60 -15.33
CA TYR A 209 -3.34 5.69 -16.75
C TYR A 209 -2.84 4.33 -17.25
N ASP A 210 -3.19 4.00 -18.49
CA ASP A 210 -2.78 2.77 -19.17
C ASP A 210 -1.33 2.81 -19.69
#